data_AF-A0A9Q5VDU6-F1
#
_entry.id   AF-A0A9Q5VDU6-F1
#
_cell.length_a   1.000
_cell.length_b   1.000
_cell.length_c   1.000
_cell.angle_alpha   90.00
_cell.angle_beta   90.00
_cell.angle_gamma   90.00
#
_symmetry.space_group_name_H-M   'P 1'
#
loop_
_entity.id
_entity.type
_entity.pdbx_description
1 polymer ?
#
loop_
_entity_poly.entity_id
_entity_poly.type
_entity_poly.pdbx_seq_one_letter_code
_entity_poly.pdbx_strand_id
1 'polypeptide(L)'
;MKKIALTIISLSLLAPAFAAGAAAAEKLKVGVVNLQAVFKAVPQGEKALSAERMKLEAENKKALGSLQGERKTLQDKVADFQRNSQIMSAADKEKKQAEIMKENQALQQKAINLQQMAQQDEQKVLASFNKAVGEAVMTVAEKQKLDLVLRQAATLYALKTMNITQAIIEQMEKTAK
;
A
#
# COMPACT_ATOMS: atom_id res chain seq x y z
N MET A 1 -62.20 30.63 77.69
CA MET A 1 -62.91 29.41 77.23
C MET A 1 -62.24 28.92 75.94
N LYS A 2 -61.81 27.65 75.91
CA LYS A 2 -61.55 26.76 74.74
C LYS A 2 -60.52 27.26 73.69
N LYS A 3 -59.23 26.86 73.75
CA LYS A 3 -58.60 25.70 73.07
C LYS A 3 -59.04 25.52 71.61
N ILE A 4 -58.09 25.53 70.67
CA ILE A 4 -57.75 24.41 69.75
C ILE A 4 -56.42 24.74 69.05
N ALA A 5 -55.43 23.88 69.29
CA ALA A 5 -54.23 23.75 68.49
C ALA A 5 -54.56 22.94 67.22
N LEU A 6 -53.87 23.17 66.10
CA LEU A 6 -53.51 22.08 65.19
C LEU A 6 -52.39 22.53 64.23
N THR A 7 -51.18 22.08 64.55
CA THR A 7 -50.16 21.57 63.62
C THR A 7 -50.80 20.95 62.38
N ILE A 8 -50.25 21.16 61.16
CA ILE A 8 -50.09 20.13 60.11
C ILE A 8 -49.53 20.71 58.79
N ILE A 9 -48.36 20.15 58.45
CA ILE A 9 -47.86 19.77 57.12
C ILE A 9 -47.29 20.89 56.22
N SER A 10 -45.99 21.06 56.40
CA SER A 10 -45.01 21.30 55.35
C SER A 10 -45.25 20.40 54.13
N LEU A 11 -45.91 20.97 53.12
CA LEU A 11 -46.04 20.36 51.80
C LEU A 11 -44.71 20.55 51.06
N SER A 12 -43.90 19.50 51.07
CA SER A 12 -42.70 19.34 50.28
C SER A 12 -43.00 19.54 48.79
N LEU A 13 -42.63 20.71 48.26
CA LEU A 13 -42.42 20.92 46.83
C LEU A 13 -41.24 20.05 46.38
N LEU A 14 -41.51 18.79 46.05
CA LEU A 14 -40.61 17.99 45.22
C LEU A 14 -40.69 18.58 43.80
N ALA A 15 -39.80 19.52 43.49
CA ALA A 15 -39.53 19.89 42.12
C ALA A 15 -38.90 18.66 41.44
N PRO A 16 -39.47 18.09 40.37
CA PRO A 16 -38.73 17.15 39.56
C PRO A 16 -37.60 17.96 38.91
N ALA A 17 -36.38 17.76 39.41
CA ALA A 17 -35.18 18.20 38.74
C ALA A 17 -35.07 17.42 37.43
N PHE A 18 -35.75 17.92 36.39
CA PHE A 18 -35.40 17.65 35.00
C PHE A 18 -34.06 18.35 34.75
N ALA A 19 -32.99 17.83 35.37
CA ALA A 19 -31.67 17.95 34.81
C ALA A 19 -31.71 17.13 33.53
N ALA A 20 -32.19 17.74 32.46
CA ALA A 20 -31.84 17.33 31.11
C ALA A 20 -30.31 17.43 31.07
N GLY A 21 -29.64 16.34 31.45
CA GLY A 21 -28.25 16.15 31.17
C GLY A 21 -28.15 16.31 29.67
N ALA A 22 -27.60 17.45 29.23
CA ALA A 22 -27.12 17.57 27.87
C ALA A 22 -26.17 16.39 27.72
N ALA A 23 -26.63 15.33 27.06
CA ALA A 23 -25.76 14.26 26.63
C ALA A 23 -24.69 14.98 25.83
N ALA A 24 -23.50 15.13 26.42
CA ALA A 24 -22.36 15.69 25.72
C ALA A 24 -22.16 14.75 24.55
N ALA A 25 -22.59 15.16 23.36
CA ALA A 25 -22.34 14.40 22.16
C ALA A 25 -20.84 14.22 22.10
N GLU A 26 -20.36 12.98 22.29
CA GLU A 26 -18.94 12.69 22.16
C GLU A 26 -18.52 13.16 20.78
N LYS A 27 -17.70 14.21 20.77
CA LYS A 27 -17.31 14.88 19.54
C LYS A 27 -16.35 13.94 18.83
N LEU A 28 -16.86 13.24 17.82
CA LEU A 28 -16.08 12.32 16.99
C LEU A 28 -14.75 12.96 16.56
N LYS A 29 -13.64 12.35 16.97
CA LYS A 29 -12.29 12.82 16.68
C LYS A 29 -11.80 12.17 15.40
N VAL A 30 -11.78 12.96 14.34
CA VAL A 30 -11.37 12.51 13.00
C VAL A 30 -9.98 13.05 12.66
N GLY A 31 -9.09 12.15 12.27
CA GLY A 31 -7.81 12.48 11.64
C GLY A 31 -7.88 12.37 10.11
N VAL A 32 -7.03 13.12 9.41
CA VAL A 32 -6.85 13.03 7.96
C VAL A 32 -5.38 12.83 7.64
N VAL A 33 -5.08 11.85 6.78
CA VAL A 33 -3.73 11.51 6.36
C VAL A 33 -3.54 11.66 4.85
N ASN A 34 -2.46 12.30 4.46
CA ASN A 34 -2.01 12.37 3.08
C ASN A 34 -0.97 11.29 2.80
N LEU A 35 -1.41 10.14 2.30
CA LEU A 35 -0.53 9.01 2.00
C LEU A 35 0.55 9.36 0.96
N GLN A 36 0.26 10.28 0.05
CA GLN A 36 1.21 10.69 -1.00
C GLN A 36 2.34 11.55 -0.43
N ALA A 37 2.03 12.40 0.55
CA ALA A 37 3.03 13.13 1.31
C ALA A 37 3.84 12.19 2.22
N VAL A 38 3.20 11.23 2.91
CA VAL A 38 3.92 10.20 3.69
C VAL A 38 4.90 9.43 2.81
N PHE A 39 4.45 8.97 1.63
CA PHE A 39 5.29 8.23 0.69
C PHE A 39 6.51 9.04 0.24
N LYS A 40 6.35 10.35 -0.02
CA LYS A 40 7.45 11.25 -0.42
C LYS A 40 8.39 11.62 0.72
N ALA A 41 7.86 11.74 1.95
CA ALA A 41 8.55 12.32 3.08
C ALA A 41 9.30 11.30 3.95
N VAL A 42 8.99 10.01 3.86
CA VAL A 42 9.66 8.98 4.67
C VAL A 42 10.75 8.29 3.82
N PRO A 43 12.01 8.79 3.80
CA PRO A 43 13.16 8.08 3.20
C PRO A 43 13.55 6.82 4.00
N GLN A 44 12.94 6.60 5.17
CA GLN A 44 13.17 5.44 6.04
C GLN A 44 12.18 4.28 5.82
N GLY A 45 10.99 4.55 5.26
CA GLY A 45 10.13 3.52 4.67
C GLY A 45 10.86 2.86 3.51
N GLU A 46 11.71 3.65 2.83
CA GLU A 46 12.70 3.18 1.87
C GLU A 46 13.69 2.16 2.45
N LYS A 47 13.93 1.98 3.75
CA LYS A 47 14.89 0.95 4.25
C LYS A 47 14.29 -0.44 4.41
N ALA A 48 13.08 -0.53 4.94
CA ALA A 48 12.33 -1.78 4.99
C ALA A 48 11.83 -2.16 3.58
N LEU A 49 11.43 -1.16 2.78
CA LEU A 49 11.13 -1.34 1.36
C LEU A 49 12.39 -1.52 0.52
N SER A 50 13.57 -0.99 0.87
CA SER A 50 14.77 -1.11 0.03
C SER A 50 15.34 -2.50 0.06
N ALA A 51 15.31 -3.24 1.16
CA ALA A 51 15.83 -4.59 1.14
C ALA A 51 15.06 -5.46 0.13
N GLU A 52 13.73 -5.35 0.15
CA GLU A 52 12.85 -6.09 -0.76
C GLU A 52 12.88 -5.49 -2.17
N ARG A 53 12.79 -4.16 -2.31
CA ARG A 53 12.87 -3.45 -3.60
C ARG A 53 14.23 -3.62 -4.27
N MET A 54 15.35 -3.49 -3.56
CA MET A 54 16.70 -3.69 -4.12
C MET A 54 16.90 -5.14 -4.54
N LYS A 55 16.37 -6.10 -3.76
CA LYS A 55 16.39 -7.52 -4.15
C LYS A 55 15.59 -7.73 -5.43
N LEU A 56 14.36 -7.22 -5.49
CA LEU A 56 13.48 -7.33 -6.66
C LEU A 56 14.05 -6.59 -7.88
N GLU A 57 14.67 -5.42 -7.70
CA GLU A 57 15.36 -4.68 -8.76
C GLU A 57 16.58 -5.43 -9.29
N ALA A 58 17.37 -6.05 -8.40
CA ALA A 58 18.51 -6.87 -8.80
C ALA A 58 18.06 -8.12 -9.57
N GLU A 59 17.01 -8.79 -9.10
CA GLU A 59 16.39 -9.94 -9.76
C GLU A 59 15.84 -9.57 -11.14
N ASN A 60 15.08 -8.47 -11.23
CA ASN A 60 14.55 -7.95 -12.49
C ASN A 60 15.66 -7.55 -13.46
N LYS A 61 16.71 -6.86 -13.00
CA LYS A 61 17.85 -6.49 -13.84
C LYS A 61 18.58 -7.72 -14.38
N LYS A 62 18.79 -8.75 -13.54
CA LYS A 62 19.39 -10.02 -13.96
C LYS A 62 18.51 -10.73 -14.99
N ALA A 63 17.21 -10.76 -14.77
CA ALA A 63 16.26 -11.41 -15.66
C ALA A 63 16.17 -10.72 -17.03
N LEU A 64 16.15 -9.38 -17.05
CA LEU A 64 16.22 -8.58 -18.28
C LEU A 64 17.53 -8.81 -19.04
N GLY A 65 18.67 -8.86 -18.34
CA GLY A 65 19.96 -9.17 -18.94
C GLY A 65 20.00 -10.57 -19.57
N SER A 66 19.47 -11.59 -18.88
CA SER A 66 19.31 -12.95 -19.41
C SER A 66 18.41 -12.97 -20.65
N LEU A 67 17.27 -12.28 -20.61
CA LEU A 67 16.35 -12.20 -21.76
C LEU A 67 17.02 -11.53 -22.98
N GLN A 68 17.80 -10.46 -22.76
CA GLN A 68 18.53 -9.78 -23.82
C GLN A 68 19.62 -10.68 -24.42
N GLY A 69 20.36 -11.41 -23.58
CA GLY A 69 21.35 -12.39 -24.03
C GLY A 69 20.73 -13.51 -24.87
N GLU A 70 19.63 -14.09 -24.41
CA GLU A 70 18.91 -15.15 -25.15
C GLU A 70 18.35 -14.65 -26.48
N ARG A 71 17.82 -13.42 -26.54
CA ARG A 71 17.40 -12.81 -27.82
C ARG A 71 18.55 -12.67 -28.80
N LYS A 72 19.72 -12.23 -28.33
CA LYS A 72 20.91 -12.11 -29.17
C LYS A 72 21.35 -13.47 -29.71
N THR A 73 21.41 -14.48 -28.84
CA THR A 73 21.72 -15.86 -29.25
C THR A 73 20.74 -16.39 -30.30
N LEU A 74 19.43 -16.11 -30.14
CA LEU A 74 18.44 -16.51 -31.14
C LEU A 74 18.64 -15.77 -32.47
N GLN A 75 18.96 -14.47 -32.44
CA GLN A 75 19.28 -13.69 -33.65
C GLN A 75 20.50 -14.26 -34.39
N ASP A 76 21.55 -14.61 -33.65
CA ASP A 76 22.76 -15.22 -34.21
C ASP A 76 22.43 -16.58 -34.86
N LYS A 77 21.64 -17.43 -34.17
CA LYS A 77 21.16 -18.71 -34.73
C LYS A 77 20.34 -18.53 -36.01
N VAL A 78 19.48 -17.52 -36.07
CA VAL A 78 18.68 -17.21 -37.27
C VAL A 78 19.59 -16.76 -38.41
N ALA A 79 20.56 -15.89 -38.15
CA ALA A 79 21.51 -15.44 -39.15
C ALA A 79 22.35 -16.61 -39.70
N ASP A 80 22.82 -17.50 -38.83
CA ASP A 80 23.59 -18.68 -39.24
C ASP A 80 22.76 -19.68 -40.02
N PHE A 81 21.50 -19.89 -39.63
CA PHE A 81 20.57 -20.69 -40.41
C PHE A 81 20.34 -20.12 -41.81
N GLN A 82 20.18 -18.80 -41.94
CA GLN A 82 20.01 -18.14 -43.24
C GLN A 82 21.25 -18.28 -44.13
N ARG A 83 22.45 -18.14 -43.57
CA ARG A 83 23.73 -18.31 -44.30
C ARG A 83 23.93 -19.74 -44.77
N ASN A 84 23.70 -20.71 -43.90
CA ASN A 84 24.02 -22.11 -44.15
C ASN A 84 22.87 -22.90 -44.79
N SER A 85 21.68 -22.31 -44.87
CA SER A 85 20.47 -22.92 -45.45
C SER A 85 20.76 -23.60 -46.79
N GLN A 86 21.51 -22.97 -47.70
CA GLN A 86 21.69 -23.51 -49.06
C GLN A 86 22.47 -24.83 -49.10
N ILE A 87 23.30 -25.11 -48.09
CA ILE A 87 24.12 -26.33 -48.01
C ILE A 87 23.56 -27.39 -47.05
N MET A 88 22.44 -27.12 -46.38
CA MET A 88 21.79 -28.05 -45.45
C MET A 88 20.84 -29.02 -46.18
N SER A 89 20.72 -30.24 -45.64
CA SER A 89 19.69 -31.20 -46.07
C SER A 89 18.28 -30.69 -45.72
N ALA A 90 17.25 -31.22 -46.40
CA ALA A 90 15.87 -30.85 -46.11
C ALA A 90 15.46 -31.19 -44.66
N ALA A 91 15.88 -32.35 -44.16
CA ALA A 91 15.61 -32.78 -42.79
C ALA A 91 16.30 -31.88 -41.75
N ASP A 92 17.55 -31.48 -41.99
CA ASP A 92 18.27 -30.58 -41.09
C ASP A 92 17.66 -29.18 -41.07
N LYS A 93 17.19 -28.70 -42.24
CA LYS A 93 16.46 -27.41 -42.33
C LYS A 93 15.22 -27.41 -41.47
N GLU A 94 14.38 -28.44 -41.65
CA GLU A 94 13.12 -28.56 -40.91
C GLU A 94 13.38 -28.63 -39.40
N LYS A 95 14.35 -29.45 -38.98
CA LYS A 95 14.75 -29.56 -37.58
C LYS A 95 15.23 -28.23 -37.01
N LYS A 96 16.08 -27.50 -37.74
CA LYS A 96 16.63 -26.21 -37.28
C LYS A 96 15.56 -25.12 -37.24
N GLN A 97 14.66 -25.10 -38.22
CA GLN A 97 13.52 -24.19 -38.24
C GLN A 97 12.58 -24.44 -37.05
N ALA A 98 12.28 -25.71 -36.75
CA ALA A 98 11.48 -26.07 -35.58
C ALA A 98 12.16 -25.66 -34.25
N GLU A 99 13.47 -25.84 -34.12
CA GLU A 99 14.25 -25.38 -32.96
C GLU A 99 14.15 -23.86 -32.78
N ILE A 100 14.41 -23.10 -33.84
CA ILE A 100 14.34 -21.63 -33.83
C ILE A 100 12.93 -21.14 -33.45
N MET A 101 11.88 -21.77 -34.02
CA MET A 101 10.50 -21.43 -33.70
C MET A 101 10.18 -21.69 -32.23
N LYS A 102 10.60 -22.84 -31.70
CA LYS A 102 10.41 -23.20 -30.29
C LYS A 102 11.12 -22.23 -29.36
N GLU A 103 12.37 -21.87 -29.66
CA GLU A 103 13.15 -20.91 -28.87
C GLU A 103 12.54 -19.51 -28.91
N ASN A 104 12.05 -19.08 -30.07
CA ASN A 104 11.35 -17.81 -30.21
C ASN A 104 10.07 -17.75 -29.37
N GLN A 105 9.25 -18.81 -29.39
CA GLN A 105 8.04 -18.90 -28.56
C GLN A 105 8.38 -18.88 -27.06
N ALA A 106 9.40 -19.64 -26.64
CA ALA A 106 9.85 -19.65 -25.26
C ALA A 106 10.33 -18.26 -24.80
N LEU A 107 11.07 -17.53 -25.65
CA LEU A 107 11.52 -16.17 -25.38
C LEU A 107 10.38 -15.17 -25.25
N GLN A 108 9.36 -15.27 -26.10
CA GLN A 108 8.16 -14.44 -26.01
C GLN A 108 7.40 -14.71 -24.71
N GLN A 109 7.20 -15.99 -24.36
CA GLN A 109 6.54 -16.35 -23.10
C GLN A 109 7.33 -15.85 -21.89
N LYS A 110 8.66 -15.99 -21.91
CA LYS A 110 9.54 -15.48 -20.85
C LYS A 110 9.42 -13.96 -20.72
N ALA A 111 9.36 -13.22 -21.83
CA ALA A 111 9.18 -11.77 -21.81
C ALA A 111 7.85 -11.36 -21.14
N ILE A 112 6.75 -12.04 -21.48
CA ILE A 112 5.44 -11.82 -20.87
C ILE A 112 5.47 -12.11 -19.37
N ASN A 113 6.06 -13.25 -18.97
CA ASN A 113 6.17 -13.63 -17.56
C ASN A 113 6.99 -12.61 -16.76
N LEU A 114 8.11 -12.12 -17.32
CA LEU A 114 8.92 -11.10 -16.66
C LEU A 114 8.17 -9.78 -16.49
N GLN A 115 7.37 -9.37 -17.48
CA GLN A 115 6.51 -8.20 -17.34
C GLN A 115 5.46 -8.38 -16.24
N GLN A 116 4.83 -9.55 -16.16
CA GLN A 116 3.86 -9.85 -15.10
C GLN A 116 4.52 -9.90 -13.71
N MET A 117 5.70 -10.51 -13.60
CA MET A 117 6.46 -10.55 -12.35
C MET A 117 6.82 -9.14 -11.88
N ALA A 118 7.33 -8.28 -12.77
CA ALA A 118 7.63 -6.89 -12.44
C ALA A 118 6.40 -6.14 -11.92
N GLN A 119 5.22 -6.34 -12.53
CA GLN A 119 3.96 -5.74 -12.05
C GLN A 119 3.53 -6.28 -10.68
N GLN A 120 3.70 -7.59 -10.44
CA GLN A 120 3.40 -8.19 -9.14
C GLN A 120 4.34 -7.68 -8.05
N ASP A 121 5.62 -7.54 -8.38
CA ASP A 121 6.64 -7.06 -7.46
C ASP A 121 6.40 -5.59 -7.08
N GLU A 122 6.01 -4.74 -8.03
CA GLU A 122 5.56 -3.38 -7.75
C GLU A 122 4.36 -3.36 -6.80
N GLN A 123 3.37 -4.25 -7.03
CA GLN A 123 2.22 -4.38 -6.13
C GLN A 123 2.61 -4.86 -4.73
N LYS A 124 3.56 -5.79 -4.60
CA LYS A 124 4.06 -6.26 -3.29
C LYS A 124 4.73 -5.13 -2.51
N VAL A 125 5.58 -4.35 -3.19
CA VAL A 125 6.24 -3.18 -2.59
C VAL A 125 5.21 -2.17 -2.10
N LEU A 126 4.19 -1.86 -2.93
CA LEU A 126 3.10 -0.96 -2.54
C LEU A 126 2.25 -1.52 -1.39
N ALA A 127 1.97 -2.82 -1.38
CA ALA A 127 1.22 -3.47 -0.31
C ALA A 127 1.97 -3.42 1.03
N SER A 128 3.29 -3.71 1.00
CA SER A 128 4.17 -3.62 2.17
C SER A 128 4.22 -2.20 2.72
N PHE A 129 4.34 -1.19 1.84
CA PHE A 129 4.26 0.22 2.24
C PHE A 129 2.92 0.56 2.90
N ASN A 130 1.80 0.19 2.27
CA ASN A 130 0.47 0.48 2.83
C ASN A 130 0.26 -0.20 4.20
N LYS A 131 0.79 -1.41 4.39
CA LYS A 131 0.77 -2.10 5.69
C LYS A 131 1.54 -1.31 6.75
N ALA A 132 2.77 -0.91 6.46
CA ALA A 132 3.59 -0.12 7.38
C ALA A 132 2.94 1.22 7.74
N VAL A 133 2.31 1.89 6.76
CA VAL A 133 1.53 3.10 7.03
C VAL A 133 0.32 2.80 7.91
N GLY A 134 -0.40 1.70 7.67
CA GLY A 134 -1.54 1.29 8.49
C GLY A 134 -1.17 1.08 9.96
N GLU A 135 -0.03 0.43 10.23
CA GLU A 135 0.50 0.22 11.58
C GLU A 135 0.86 1.56 12.26
N ALA A 136 1.48 2.48 11.52
CA ALA A 136 1.78 3.83 12.01
C ALA A 136 0.50 4.64 12.28
N VAL A 137 -0.51 4.52 11.42
CA VAL A 137 -1.84 5.13 11.59
C VAL A 137 -2.51 4.63 12.86
N MET A 138 -2.50 3.32 13.10
CA MET A 138 -3.09 2.74 14.30
C MET A 138 -2.39 3.27 15.57
N THR A 139 -1.06 3.28 15.58
CA THR A 139 -0.28 3.80 16.71
C THR A 139 -0.56 5.28 17.00
N VAL A 140 -0.65 6.11 15.95
CA VAL A 140 -0.93 7.55 16.11
C VAL A 140 -2.38 7.79 16.51
N ALA A 141 -3.33 7.04 15.95
CA ALA A 141 -4.75 7.13 16.29
C ALA A 141 -5.00 6.80 17.76
N GLU A 142 -4.38 5.73 18.28
CA GLU A 142 -4.47 5.37 19.70
C GLU A 142 -3.88 6.46 20.61
N LYS A 143 -2.69 6.97 20.27
CA LYS A 143 -2.03 8.05 21.04
C LYS A 143 -2.85 9.34 21.08
N GLN A 144 -3.48 9.69 19.97
CA GLN A 144 -4.29 10.91 19.84
C GLN A 144 -5.76 10.70 20.22
N LYS A 145 -6.16 9.46 20.55
CA LYS A 145 -7.55 9.07 20.85
C LYS A 145 -8.50 9.46 19.71
N LEU A 146 -8.13 9.11 18.48
CA LEU A 146 -8.95 9.32 17.29
C LEU A 146 -9.91 8.16 17.11
N ASP A 147 -11.14 8.48 16.74
CA ASP A 147 -12.19 7.50 16.46
C ASP A 147 -12.17 7.07 14.99
N LEU A 148 -11.66 7.93 14.11
CA LEU A 148 -11.62 7.70 12.66
C LEU A 148 -10.41 8.37 12.02
N VAL A 149 -9.80 7.71 11.05
CA VAL A 149 -8.78 8.31 10.18
C VAL A 149 -9.21 8.17 8.72
N LEU A 150 -9.26 9.29 8.01
CA LEU A 150 -9.63 9.35 6.60
C LEU A 150 -8.41 9.64 5.72
N ARG A 151 -8.41 9.08 4.52
CA ARG A 151 -7.44 9.44 3.49
C ARG A 151 -7.80 10.80 2.91
N GLN A 152 -6.81 11.67 2.72
CA GLN A 152 -7.02 12.99 2.13
C GLN A 152 -7.66 12.90 0.73
N ALA A 153 -7.35 11.86 -0.05
CA ALA A 153 -7.96 11.64 -1.37
C ALA A 153 -9.49 11.37 -1.33
N ALA A 154 -10.02 10.94 -0.18
CA ALA A 154 -11.45 10.71 0.04
C ALA A 154 -12.15 11.92 0.71
N THR A 155 -11.41 13.01 0.97
CA THR A 155 -11.94 14.20 1.64
C THR A 155 -11.87 15.40 0.70
N LEU A 156 -12.98 16.12 0.54
CA LEU A 156 -12.99 17.39 -0.21
C LEU A 156 -12.36 18.54 0.59
N TYR A 157 -12.57 18.53 1.91
CA TYR A 157 -12.04 19.54 2.82
C TYR A 157 -11.85 18.93 4.21
N ALA A 158 -10.79 19.34 4.89
CA ALA A 158 -10.54 19.05 6.30
C ALA A 158 -9.83 20.23 6.95
N LEU A 159 -10.11 20.48 8.23
CA LEU A 159 -9.38 21.48 9.00
C LEU A 159 -7.91 21.04 9.11
N LYS A 160 -6.99 22.02 9.09
CA LYS A 160 -5.55 21.73 9.26
C LYS A 160 -5.24 20.99 10.56
N THR A 161 -6.02 21.25 11.62
CA THR A 161 -5.89 20.58 12.92
C THR A 161 -6.25 19.10 12.90
N MET A 162 -6.99 18.64 11.90
CA MET A 162 -7.31 17.21 11.70
C MET A 162 -6.20 16.49 10.95
N ASN A 163 -5.24 17.21 10.34
CA ASN A 163 -4.18 16.58 9.55
C ASN A 163 -3.14 15.93 10.47
N ILE A 164 -3.03 14.60 10.40
CA ILE A 164 -2.08 13.82 11.19
C ILE A 164 -0.87 13.34 10.38
N THR A 165 -0.74 13.76 9.12
CA THR A 165 0.29 13.30 8.17
C THR A 165 1.70 13.39 8.75
N GLN A 166 2.03 14.51 9.39
CA GLN A 166 3.35 14.71 9.99
C GLN A 166 3.61 13.73 11.16
N ALA A 167 2.60 13.49 12.00
CA ALA A 167 2.70 12.52 13.09
C ALA A 167 2.91 11.09 12.58
N ILE A 168 2.29 10.73 11.44
CA ILE A 168 2.51 9.44 10.78
C ILE A 168 3.94 9.32 10.26
N ILE A 169 4.46 10.36 9.57
CA ILE A 169 5.84 10.41 9.07
C ILE A 169 6.82 10.18 10.22
N GLU A 170 6.69 10.94 11.30
CA GLU A 170 7.54 10.80 12.49
C GLU A 170 7.43 9.43 13.16
N GLN A 171 6.23 8.84 13.20
CA GLN A 171 6.04 7.51 13.74
C GLN A 171 6.73 6.44 12.88
N MET A 172 6.63 6.54 11.55
CA MET A 172 7.32 5.63 10.64
C MET A 172 8.84 5.76 10.71
N GLU A 173 9.37 6.98 10.85
CA GLU A 173 10.81 7.20 11.04
C GLU A 173 11.34 6.60 12.35
N LYS A 174 10.52 6.58 13.41
CA LYS A 174 10.87 5.95 14.69
C LYS A 174 10.91 4.43 14.60
N THR A 175 9.95 3.83 13.90
CA THR A 175 9.86 2.36 13.74
C THR A 175 10.94 1.80 12.80
N ALA A 176 11.52 2.64 11.94
CA ALA A 176 12.56 2.25 10.99
C ALA A 176 14.01 2.38 11.51
N LYS A 177 14.20 2.97 12.70
CA LYS A 177 15.48 2.98 13.43
C LYS A 177 15.66 1.71 14.24
#